data_AF-A0A519YZL6-F1
#
_entry.id   AF-A0A519YZL6-F1
#
_cell.length_a   1.000
_cell.length_b   1.000
_cell.length_c   1.000
_cell.angle_alpha   90.00
_cell.angle_beta   90.00
_cell.angle_gamma   90.00
#
_symmetry.space_group_name_H-M   'P 1'
#
loop_
_entity.id
_entity.type
_entity.pdbx_description
1 polymer ?
#
loop_
_entity_poly.entity_id
_entity_poly.type
_entity_poly.pdbx_seq_one_letter_code
_entity_poly.pdbx_strand_id
1 'polypeptide(L)'
;MNRLLPRPSSWALLLGLLTLLACTRQDPEPDTNSYLVYASYRPLLLARTTLESSVAAVAPQALHNTGKIYLRGAYVFVNEKYEGIHVIDNHDPANPKPVSFLRIPGNVDLAVRGNLLYADNGPDLVTIDISDPAHAKPTGRVRNAFRELPMPEYGPLEEAYQIGKRPTDAVVVGWRKLAANEVIPYRVTYPRYPVGINFYSTAANTSSAAPGAATGKGGSLARFAILGQTLYTVDESSLRLFDLQNPAVPMASKEVSVGFGIETIFPQDHYLFLGTQFGMYIYDVATPTAPQRLAYYQHMVSCDPVVVDGRYAYVTLRTGRTCGGGLTNALEVIDLTNLSQPTLARSYPLTNPGGLGAENNRLYVCDDGLKTFDTSKAPVLTPLQHFATNITDVIPNGDYLLAIGPGGLYQYRVAGPDLQQVSLLPIAPTL
;
A
#
# COMPACT_ATOMS: atom_id res chain seq x y z
N MET A 1 41.76 77.35 73.84
CA MET A 1 42.92 77.68 72.97
C MET A 1 42.95 76.73 71.79
N ASN A 2 42.84 77.28 70.59
CA ASN A 2 43.50 76.87 69.34
C ASN A 2 44.05 75.44 69.15
N ARG A 3 43.69 74.88 67.97
CA ARG A 3 44.47 74.10 66.97
C ARG A 3 44.21 72.59 66.76
N LEU A 4 43.74 72.34 65.52
CA LEU A 4 44.21 71.40 64.46
C LEU A 4 43.94 69.86 64.52
N LEU A 5 43.01 69.45 63.62
CA LEU A 5 42.99 68.33 62.62
C LEU A 5 43.14 66.85 63.07
N PRO A 6 42.67 65.83 62.28
CA PRO A 6 42.22 65.83 60.87
C PRO A 6 40.86 65.13 60.57
N ARG A 7 40.32 65.29 59.34
CA ARG A 7 39.20 64.49 58.79
C ARG A 7 39.58 63.88 57.42
N PRO A 8 39.14 62.65 57.10
CA PRO A 8 39.61 61.92 55.93
C PRO A 8 38.82 62.16 54.64
N SER A 9 39.52 61.83 53.56
CA SER A 9 39.21 61.63 52.13
C SER A 9 37.85 60.98 51.81
N SER A 10 37.04 61.46 50.87
CA SER A 10 37.16 61.44 49.39
C SER A 10 36.98 60.04 48.75
N TRP A 11 36.15 60.00 47.69
CA TRP A 11 35.91 58.97 46.66
C TRP A 11 34.54 58.26 46.71
N ALA A 12 33.58 58.79 45.94
CA ALA A 12 32.67 58.02 45.07
C ALA A 12 31.72 58.98 44.32
N LEU A 13 32.22 59.55 43.22
CA LEU A 13 31.42 60.16 42.16
C LEU A 13 30.84 59.07 41.24
N LEU A 14 29.67 59.37 40.67
CA LEU A 14 29.07 58.78 39.45
C LEU A 14 28.85 57.26 39.40
N LEU A 15 27.62 56.81 39.68
CA LEU A 15 26.92 55.75 38.92
C LEU A 15 25.48 55.49 39.43
N GLY A 16 24.78 56.54 39.86
CA GLY A 16 23.44 56.42 40.44
C GLY A 16 22.35 57.05 39.58
N LEU A 17 22.17 56.63 38.32
CA LEU A 17 21.01 57.04 37.50
C LEU A 17 20.87 56.22 36.20
N LEU A 18 20.68 54.89 36.28
CA LEU A 18 20.26 54.08 35.12
C LEU A 18 19.72 52.67 35.45
N THR A 19 19.11 52.45 36.62
CA THR A 19 18.57 51.12 37.00
C THR A 19 17.07 51.12 37.23
N LEU A 20 16.30 51.73 36.33
CA LEU A 20 14.85 51.56 36.24
C LEU A 20 14.46 51.47 34.77
N LEU A 21 14.45 50.23 34.25
CA LEU A 21 13.68 49.70 33.10
C LEU A 21 14.44 48.52 32.44
N ALA A 22 14.66 47.47 33.22
CA ALA A 22 14.95 46.14 32.68
C ALA A 22 14.08 45.11 33.42
N CYS A 23 12.76 45.31 33.41
CA CYS A 23 11.88 44.16 33.47
C CYS A 23 12.03 43.47 32.12
N THR A 24 12.86 42.43 32.06
CA THR A 24 12.75 41.45 30.99
C THR A 24 11.34 40.89 31.09
N ARG A 25 10.47 41.27 30.15
CA ARG A 25 9.22 40.58 29.93
C ARG A 25 9.63 39.16 29.55
N GLN A 26 9.62 38.27 30.53
CA GLN A 26 9.73 36.85 30.27
C GLN A 26 8.45 36.53 29.52
N ASP A 27 8.55 36.31 28.22
CA ASP A 27 7.40 35.84 27.46
C ASP A 27 6.84 34.64 28.23
N PRO A 28 5.52 34.62 28.54
CA PRO A 28 4.94 33.46 29.21
C PRO A 28 5.33 32.23 28.41
N GLU A 29 5.83 31.18 29.09
CA GLU A 29 6.15 29.92 28.41
C GLU A 29 4.96 29.53 27.53
N PRO A 30 5.20 29.12 26.27
CA PRO A 30 4.11 28.77 25.37
C PRO A 30 3.23 27.74 26.07
N ASP A 31 1.93 28.02 26.13
CA ASP A 31 0.93 27.16 26.75
C ASP A 31 1.05 25.76 26.14
N THR A 32 1.64 24.81 26.87
CA THR A 32 1.93 23.45 26.37
C THR A 32 0.89 22.46 26.87
N ASN A 33 0.25 21.75 25.94
CA ASN A 33 -0.54 20.59 26.30
C ASN A 33 0.37 19.36 26.30
N SER A 34 0.42 18.67 27.44
CA SER A 34 1.09 17.38 27.57
C SER A 34 0.06 16.28 27.72
N TYR A 35 0.12 15.26 26.87
CA TYR A 35 -0.73 14.08 26.96
C TYR A 35 0.09 12.80 26.78
N LEU A 36 -0.37 11.72 27.40
CA LEU A 36 0.19 10.39 27.20
C LEU A 36 -0.41 9.81 25.93
N VAL A 37 0.45 9.46 24.99
CA VAL A 37 0.13 8.58 23.86
C VAL A 37 0.96 7.32 23.95
N TYR A 38 0.53 6.30 23.24
CA TYR A 38 0.95 4.93 23.46
C TYR A 38 1.47 4.36 22.14
N ALA A 39 2.75 3.98 22.11
CA ALA A 39 3.30 3.33 20.92
C ALA A 39 2.57 2.00 20.71
N SER A 40 2.03 1.80 19.52
CA SER A 40 1.23 0.60 19.18
C SER A 40 1.98 -0.38 18.28
N TYR A 41 3.13 0.03 17.74
CA TYR A 41 3.95 -0.77 16.84
C TYR A 41 5.45 -0.58 17.12
N ARG A 42 6.23 -1.64 16.88
CA ARG A 42 7.70 -1.60 16.79
C ARG A 42 8.16 -1.95 15.38
N PRO A 43 9.14 -1.23 14.81
CA PRO A 43 9.69 -1.60 13.52
C PRO A 43 10.52 -2.88 13.65
N LEU A 44 10.40 -3.74 12.65
CA LEU A 44 11.35 -4.82 12.42
C LEU A 44 12.51 -4.21 11.62
N LEU A 45 13.70 -4.15 12.25
CA LEU A 45 14.89 -3.55 11.66
C LEU A 45 15.83 -4.64 11.16
N LEU A 46 16.39 -4.45 9.97
CA LEU A 46 17.44 -5.27 9.40
C LEU A 46 18.60 -4.40 8.95
N ALA A 47 19.84 -4.82 9.20
CA ALA A 47 21.01 -4.14 8.66
C ALA A 47 20.99 -4.20 7.12
N ARG A 48 21.38 -3.11 6.46
CA ARG A 48 21.36 -2.99 4.99
C ARG A 48 22.09 -4.14 4.28
N THR A 49 23.27 -4.50 4.76
CA THR A 49 24.06 -5.61 4.17
C THR A 49 23.34 -6.95 4.29
N THR A 50 22.69 -7.20 5.43
CA THR A 50 21.91 -8.41 5.68
C THR A 50 20.67 -8.46 4.79
N LEU A 51 19.97 -7.33 4.62
CA LEU A 51 18.81 -7.22 3.72
C LEU A 51 19.21 -7.61 2.29
N GLU A 52 20.33 -7.10 1.80
CA GLU A 52 20.74 -7.30 0.42
C GLU A 52 21.09 -8.76 0.09
N SER A 53 21.62 -9.50 1.08
CA SER A 53 21.88 -10.94 0.99
C SER A 53 20.71 -11.82 1.44
N SER A 54 19.56 -11.24 1.80
CA SER A 54 18.47 -11.98 2.43
C SER A 54 17.54 -12.70 1.45
N VAL A 55 17.49 -12.29 0.18
CA VAL A 55 16.53 -12.85 -0.78
C VAL A 55 16.95 -14.26 -1.22
N ALA A 56 16.11 -15.25 -0.92
CA ALA A 56 16.37 -16.64 -1.29
C ALA A 56 15.09 -17.48 -1.38
N ALA A 57 15.06 -18.44 -2.29
CA ALA A 57 14.10 -19.54 -2.23
C ALA A 57 14.48 -20.50 -1.09
N VAL A 58 13.50 -20.86 -0.26
CA VAL A 58 13.62 -21.89 0.78
C VAL A 58 12.49 -22.90 0.63
N ALA A 59 12.56 -23.99 1.39
CA ALA A 59 11.51 -25.01 1.40
C ALA A 59 10.13 -24.38 1.71
N PRO A 60 9.03 -24.96 1.19
CA PRO A 60 7.68 -24.50 1.48
C PRO A 60 7.43 -24.28 2.97
N GLN A 61 6.71 -23.21 3.29
CA GLN A 61 6.30 -22.87 4.64
C GLN A 61 4.78 -22.86 4.74
N ALA A 62 4.26 -22.97 5.95
CA ALA A 62 2.82 -22.82 6.18
C ALA A 62 2.41 -21.35 6.01
N LEU A 63 1.15 -21.13 5.60
CA LEU A 63 0.57 -19.79 5.53
C LEU A 63 0.27 -19.28 6.95
N HIS A 64 0.57 -18.02 7.26
CA HIS A 64 0.28 -17.45 8.60
C HIS A 64 -0.47 -16.12 8.53
N ASN A 65 0.17 -15.06 8.03
CA ASN A 65 -0.29 -13.68 7.95
C ASN A 65 -0.34 -13.23 6.48
N THR A 66 -1.15 -13.94 5.70
CA THR A 66 -1.23 -13.76 4.26
C THR A 66 -1.77 -12.38 3.88
N GLY A 67 -1.15 -11.77 2.87
CA GLY A 67 -1.56 -10.53 2.26
C GLY A 67 -2.13 -10.74 0.85
N LYS A 68 -1.53 -10.05 -0.12
CA LYS A 68 -1.99 -10.00 -1.51
C LYS A 68 -1.76 -11.34 -2.22
N ILE A 69 -2.65 -11.65 -3.17
CA ILE A 69 -2.52 -12.78 -4.08
C ILE A 69 -2.19 -12.31 -5.49
N TYR A 70 -1.47 -13.15 -6.23
CA TYR A 70 -1.12 -12.93 -7.62
C TYR A 70 -1.14 -14.26 -8.37
N LEU A 71 -1.55 -14.24 -9.64
CA LEU A 71 -1.64 -15.40 -10.51
C LEU A 71 -0.79 -15.17 -11.76
N ARG A 72 0.02 -16.16 -12.12
CA ARG A 72 0.69 -16.19 -13.44
C ARG A 72 0.66 -17.60 -13.98
N GLY A 73 -0.01 -17.80 -15.12
CA GLY A 73 -0.22 -19.13 -15.68
C GLY A 73 -0.87 -20.04 -14.65
N ALA A 74 -0.25 -21.19 -14.39
CA ALA A 74 -0.69 -22.14 -13.38
C ALA A 74 -0.02 -21.92 -12.00
N TYR A 75 0.67 -20.81 -11.75
CA TYR A 75 1.31 -20.55 -10.45
C TYR A 75 0.55 -19.47 -9.68
N VAL A 76 0.25 -19.76 -8.42
CA VAL A 76 -0.31 -18.81 -7.46
C VAL A 76 0.79 -18.35 -6.52
N PHE A 77 0.82 -17.04 -6.28
CA PHE A 77 1.72 -16.40 -5.35
C PHE A 77 0.89 -15.77 -4.23
N VAL A 78 1.25 -16.07 -2.99
CA VAL A 78 0.60 -15.50 -1.80
C VAL A 78 1.66 -14.76 -1.00
N ASN A 79 1.51 -13.45 -0.85
CA ASN A 79 2.40 -12.67 0.01
C ASN A 79 2.19 -13.09 1.47
N GLU A 80 3.28 -13.36 2.17
CA GLU A 80 3.36 -13.50 3.62
C GLU A 80 3.88 -12.17 4.15
N LYS A 81 3.01 -11.40 4.80
CA LYS A 81 3.24 -9.97 5.00
C LYS A 81 4.56 -9.72 5.76
N TYR A 82 5.47 -8.98 5.12
CA TYR A 82 6.82 -8.63 5.59
C TYR A 82 7.86 -9.76 5.57
N GLU A 83 7.49 -10.98 5.20
CA GLU A 83 8.39 -12.14 5.26
C GLU A 83 8.79 -12.64 3.87
N GLY A 84 7.86 -12.64 2.92
CA GLY A 84 8.11 -13.19 1.60
C GLY A 84 6.88 -13.56 0.80
N ILE A 85 7.05 -14.53 -0.11
CA ILE A 85 6.02 -14.96 -1.06
C ILE A 85 6.00 -16.48 -1.11
N HIS A 86 4.84 -17.07 -0.83
CA HIS A 86 4.58 -18.48 -1.08
C HIS A 86 4.39 -18.72 -2.58
N VAL A 87 5.09 -19.71 -3.14
CA VAL A 87 4.96 -20.11 -4.54
C VAL A 87 4.25 -21.45 -4.60
N ILE A 88 3.10 -21.48 -5.26
CA ILE A 88 2.20 -22.63 -5.30
C ILE A 88 2.00 -23.03 -6.75
N ASP A 89 2.32 -24.28 -7.06
CA ASP A 89 1.92 -24.92 -8.31
C ASP A 89 0.42 -25.22 -8.25
N ASN A 90 -0.32 -24.64 -9.17
CA ASN A 90 -1.77 -24.70 -9.27
C ASN A 90 -2.24 -25.25 -10.63
N HIS A 91 -1.46 -26.13 -11.27
CA HIS A 91 -1.90 -26.84 -12.49
C HIS A 91 -3.16 -27.68 -12.23
N ASP A 92 -3.34 -28.18 -11.01
CA ASP A 92 -4.57 -28.79 -10.53
C ASP A 92 -5.16 -27.95 -9.37
N PRO A 93 -6.14 -27.07 -9.63
CA PRO A 93 -6.77 -26.25 -8.58
C PRO A 93 -7.46 -27.04 -7.47
N ALA A 94 -7.79 -28.32 -7.69
CA ALA A 94 -8.33 -29.18 -6.64
C ALA A 94 -7.22 -29.73 -5.72
N ASN A 95 -5.96 -29.70 -6.16
CA ASN A 95 -4.80 -30.16 -5.41
C ASN A 95 -3.59 -29.22 -5.59
N PRO A 96 -3.66 -27.98 -5.08
CA PRO A 96 -2.57 -27.03 -5.15
C PRO A 96 -1.35 -27.51 -4.35
N LYS A 97 -0.15 -27.34 -4.90
CA LYS A 97 1.09 -27.85 -4.32
C LYS A 97 2.04 -26.70 -3.98
N PRO A 98 2.32 -26.44 -2.69
CA PRO A 98 3.39 -25.53 -2.30
C PRO A 98 4.73 -26.00 -2.86
N VAL A 99 5.44 -25.13 -3.57
CA VAL A 99 6.73 -25.44 -4.24
C VAL A 99 7.90 -24.87 -3.47
N SER A 100 7.80 -23.61 -3.05
CA SER A 100 8.83 -22.92 -2.29
C SER A 100 8.25 -21.73 -1.53
N PHE A 101 9.04 -21.21 -0.60
CA PHE A 101 8.83 -19.88 -0.02
C PHE A 101 9.97 -18.97 -0.46
N LEU A 102 9.66 -17.87 -1.13
CA LEU A 102 10.64 -16.84 -1.45
C LEU A 102 10.76 -15.93 -0.23
N ARG A 103 11.80 -16.10 0.57
CA ARG A 103 12.07 -15.23 1.70
C ARG A 103 12.53 -13.87 1.18
N ILE A 104 11.72 -12.85 1.42
CA ILE A 104 11.94 -11.46 0.98
C ILE A 104 11.51 -10.55 2.14
N PRO A 105 12.42 -10.24 3.09
CA PRO A 105 12.09 -9.37 4.22
C PRO A 105 11.53 -8.01 3.75
N GLY A 106 10.45 -7.55 4.38
CA GLY A 106 9.77 -6.31 4.01
C GLY A 106 8.93 -6.41 2.73
N ASN A 107 8.62 -7.61 2.25
CA ASN A 107 7.75 -7.78 1.10
C ASN A 107 6.27 -7.57 1.42
N VAL A 108 5.59 -6.80 0.58
CA VAL A 108 4.15 -6.52 0.60
C VAL A 108 3.56 -6.67 -0.81
N ASP A 109 4.30 -6.28 -1.84
CA ASP A 109 3.83 -6.20 -3.21
C ASP A 109 4.66 -7.05 -4.17
N LEU A 110 4.01 -7.50 -5.24
CA LEU A 110 4.64 -8.25 -6.31
C LEU A 110 3.95 -8.03 -7.66
N ALA A 111 4.70 -8.25 -8.73
CA ALA A 111 4.18 -8.50 -10.07
C ALA A 111 5.06 -9.50 -10.82
N VAL A 112 4.49 -10.20 -11.80
CA VAL A 112 5.22 -11.24 -12.55
C VAL A 112 5.09 -11.02 -14.06
N ARG A 113 6.22 -11.06 -14.77
CA ARG A 113 6.28 -11.04 -16.24
C ARG A 113 7.18 -12.17 -16.74
N GLY A 114 6.63 -13.07 -17.56
CA GLY A 114 7.38 -14.24 -18.00
C GLY A 114 7.84 -15.06 -16.79
N ASN A 115 9.15 -15.29 -16.65
CA ASN A 115 9.75 -16.01 -15.52
C ASN A 115 10.39 -15.06 -14.49
N LEU A 116 10.03 -13.78 -14.50
CA LEU A 116 10.62 -12.79 -13.61
C LEU A 116 9.55 -12.24 -12.68
N LEU A 117 9.80 -12.36 -11.38
CA LEU A 117 9.01 -11.80 -10.30
C LEU A 117 9.69 -10.52 -9.80
N TYR A 118 8.93 -9.44 -9.72
CA TYR A 118 9.34 -8.15 -9.19
C TYR A 118 8.64 -7.95 -7.85
N ALA A 119 9.40 -7.68 -6.80
CA ALA A 119 8.89 -7.56 -5.44
C ALA A 119 9.58 -6.44 -4.69
N ASP A 120 8.89 -5.82 -3.75
CA ASP A 120 9.53 -4.98 -2.75
C ASP A 120 10.31 -5.82 -1.73
N ASN A 121 11.43 -5.27 -1.27
CA ASN A 121 12.29 -5.84 -0.22
C ASN A 121 12.65 -4.70 0.73
N GLY A 122 11.67 -4.28 1.53
CA GLY A 122 11.72 -3.00 2.23
C GLY A 122 11.68 -1.84 1.21
N PRO A 123 12.65 -0.91 1.22
CA PRO A 123 12.68 0.21 0.28
C PRO A 123 13.22 -0.15 -1.11
N ASP A 124 13.68 -1.38 -1.32
CA ASP A 124 14.29 -1.81 -2.58
C ASP A 124 13.28 -2.55 -3.47
N LEU A 125 13.47 -2.49 -4.79
CA LEU A 125 12.83 -3.40 -5.72
C LEU A 125 13.81 -4.54 -6.04
N VAL A 126 13.40 -5.79 -5.87
CA VAL A 126 14.18 -6.97 -6.25
C VAL A 126 13.52 -7.68 -7.43
N THR A 127 14.35 -8.15 -8.36
CA THR A 127 13.94 -9.03 -9.46
C THR A 127 14.43 -10.43 -9.18
N ILE A 128 13.54 -11.40 -9.29
CA ILE A 128 13.78 -12.81 -8.99
C ILE A 128 13.42 -13.64 -10.21
N ASP A 129 14.36 -14.42 -10.70
CA ASP A 129 14.10 -15.45 -11.70
C ASP A 129 13.44 -16.65 -11.06
N ILE A 130 12.23 -16.96 -11.55
CA ILE A 130 11.36 -18.05 -11.12
C ILE A 130 11.19 -19.08 -12.25
N SER A 131 12.12 -19.17 -13.21
CA SER A 131 12.09 -20.20 -14.26
C SER A 131 12.10 -21.62 -13.68
N ASP A 132 12.77 -21.79 -12.54
CA ASP A 132 12.66 -22.93 -11.65
C ASP A 132 12.10 -22.43 -10.31
N PRO A 133 10.78 -22.54 -10.07
CA PRO A 133 10.15 -22.02 -8.87
C PRO A 133 10.67 -22.65 -7.56
N ALA A 134 11.25 -23.85 -7.60
CA ALA A 134 11.85 -24.49 -6.43
C ALA A 134 13.24 -23.91 -6.10
N HIS A 135 13.94 -23.38 -7.11
CA HIS A 135 15.29 -22.84 -6.99
C HIS A 135 15.39 -21.41 -7.53
N ALA A 136 14.40 -20.58 -7.22
CA ALA A 136 14.33 -19.19 -7.67
C ALA A 136 15.50 -18.36 -7.13
N LYS A 137 15.98 -17.41 -7.95
CA LYS A 137 17.21 -16.65 -7.66
C LYS A 137 17.06 -15.16 -7.92
N PRO A 138 17.54 -14.28 -7.03
CA PRO A 138 17.58 -12.85 -7.33
C PRO A 138 18.54 -12.58 -8.49
N THR A 139 18.10 -11.76 -9.44
CA THR A 139 18.86 -11.37 -10.65
C THR A 139 19.15 -9.88 -10.72
N GLY A 140 18.34 -9.05 -10.04
CA GLY A 140 18.48 -7.61 -10.06
C GLY A 140 17.97 -6.95 -8.78
N ARG A 141 18.48 -5.76 -8.48
CA ARG A 141 18.04 -4.91 -7.38
C ARG A 141 18.11 -3.44 -7.77
N VAL A 142 17.04 -2.71 -7.51
CA VAL A 142 17.02 -1.25 -7.53
C VAL A 142 16.92 -0.79 -6.08
N ARG A 143 18.04 -0.26 -5.55
CA ARG A 143 18.10 0.24 -4.17
C ARG A 143 17.24 1.49 -4.01
N ASN A 144 16.55 1.61 -2.87
CA ASN A 144 15.70 2.76 -2.52
C ASN A 144 14.71 3.12 -3.66
N ALA A 145 14.17 2.09 -4.31
CA ALA A 145 13.13 2.21 -5.31
C ALA A 145 11.82 2.78 -4.73
N PHE A 146 11.62 2.57 -3.42
CA PHE A 146 10.46 2.99 -2.67
C PHE A 146 10.87 3.77 -1.43
N ARG A 147 9.94 4.57 -0.91
CA ARG A 147 10.07 5.16 0.42
C ARG A 147 10.17 4.06 1.50
N GLU A 148 10.61 4.44 2.69
CA GLU A 148 10.57 3.55 3.85
C GLU A 148 9.14 3.00 4.06
N LEU A 149 9.05 1.70 4.38
CA LEU A 149 7.81 1.00 4.62
C LEU A 149 7.00 1.69 5.73
N PRO A 150 5.80 2.25 5.43
CA PRO A 150 5.05 3.04 6.38
C PRO A 150 4.55 2.19 7.55
N MET A 151 4.41 2.82 8.71
CA MET A 151 3.77 2.20 9.87
C MET A 151 2.28 1.97 9.55
N PRO A 152 1.70 0.80 9.89
CA PRO A 152 0.32 0.48 9.53
C PRO A 152 -0.73 1.47 10.04
N GLU A 153 -0.51 2.05 11.22
CA GLU A 153 -1.39 3.05 11.83
C GLU A 153 -0.52 4.18 12.38
N TYR A 154 -0.90 5.44 12.15
CA TYR A 154 -0.15 6.59 12.66
C TYR A 154 -0.17 6.62 14.20
N GLY A 155 0.97 6.93 14.82
CA GLY A 155 1.14 6.89 16.26
C GLY A 155 2.57 7.24 16.67
N PRO A 156 2.84 7.40 17.98
CA PRO A 156 4.19 7.67 18.46
C PRO A 156 5.09 6.44 18.31
N LEU A 157 6.39 6.70 18.15
CA LEU A 157 7.46 5.70 18.20
C LEU A 157 8.31 5.90 19.47
N GLU A 158 8.74 4.79 20.08
CA GLU A 158 9.77 4.83 21.14
C GLU A 158 11.02 5.58 20.62
N GLU A 159 11.70 6.33 21.50
CA GLU A 159 12.84 7.18 21.11
C GLU A 159 13.90 6.42 20.31
N ALA A 160 14.23 5.19 20.71
CA ALA A 160 15.20 4.33 20.04
C ALA A 160 14.84 4.00 18.58
N TYR A 161 13.56 4.12 18.20
CA TYR A 161 13.05 3.84 16.86
C TYR A 161 12.70 5.10 16.07
N GLN A 162 12.98 6.29 16.59
CA GLN A 162 12.78 7.54 15.84
C GLN A 162 13.82 7.68 14.72
N ILE A 163 13.43 8.35 13.63
CA ILE A 163 14.33 8.65 12.52
C ILE A 163 15.53 9.45 13.06
N GLY A 164 16.75 8.99 12.76
CA GLY A 164 18.00 9.55 13.28
C GLY A 164 18.50 8.98 14.61
N LYS A 165 17.71 8.15 15.30
CA LYS A 165 18.10 7.44 16.54
C LYS A 165 18.38 5.94 16.32
N ARG A 166 17.86 5.37 15.24
CA ARG A 166 18.14 3.99 14.80
C ARG A 166 19.62 3.83 14.40
N PRO A 167 20.15 2.59 14.37
CA PRO A 167 21.42 2.32 13.70
C PRO A 167 21.42 2.89 12.27
N THR A 168 22.53 3.49 11.84
CA THR A 168 22.61 4.23 10.57
C THR A 168 22.41 3.36 9.33
N ASP A 169 22.63 2.06 9.46
CA ASP A 169 22.44 1.06 8.41
C ASP A 169 21.11 0.29 8.54
N ALA A 170 20.26 0.66 9.50
CA ALA A 170 18.99 -0.02 9.73
C ALA A 170 17.97 0.29 8.63
N VAL A 171 17.30 -0.76 8.15
CA VAL A 171 16.19 -0.70 7.22
C VAL A 171 14.95 -1.26 7.89
N VAL A 172 13.82 -0.56 7.79
CA VAL A 172 12.53 -1.09 8.22
C VAL A 172 12.05 -2.13 7.22
N VAL A 173 11.90 -3.36 7.69
CA VAL A 173 11.42 -4.51 6.90
C VAL A 173 10.07 -5.01 7.40
N GLY A 174 9.41 -4.29 8.29
CA GLY A 174 8.10 -4.65 8.80
C GLY A 174 7.76 -3.93 10.08
N TRP A 175 6.57 -4.20 10.58
CA TRP A 175 6.04 -3.60 11.81
C TRP A 175 5.31 -4.65 12.63
N ARG A 176 5.67 -4.79 13.89
CA ARG A 176 5.00 -5.67 14.85
C ARG A 176 4.04 -4.86 15.70
N LYS A 177 2.77 -5.25 15.73
CA LYS A 177 1.78 -4.68 16.65
C LYS A 177 2.14 -5.09 18.08
N LEU A 178 2.16 -4.13 19.00
CA LEU A 178 2.42 -4.37 20.41
C LEU A 178 1.16 -4.92 21.09
N ALA A 179 1.33 -5.93 21.94
CA ALA A 179 0.25 -6.39 22.81
C ALA A 179 -0.08 -5.33 23.88
N ALA A 180 -1.28 -5.36 24.44
CA ALA A 180 -1.76 -4.35 25.39
C ALA A 180 -0.84 -4.13 26.61
N ASN A 181 -0.10 -5.17 27.01
CA ASN A 181 0.88 -5.13 28.10
C ASN A 181 2.29 -4.68 27.68
N GLU A 182 2.57 -4.56 26.38
CA GLU A 182 3.85 -4.06 25.85
C GLU A 182 3.80 -2.58 25.48
N VAL A 183 2.61 -1.97 25.51
CA VAL A 183 2.39 -0.59 25.10
C VAL A 183 3.10 0.36 26.06
N ILE A 184 3.97 1.22 25.53
CA ILE A 184 4.77 2.16 26.33
C ILE A 184 4.12 3.56 26.30
N PRO A 185 3.83 4.17 27.47
CA PRO A 185 3.34 5.54 27.55
C PRO A 185 4.47 6.51 27.19
N TYR A 186 4.16 7.44 26.29
CA TYR A 186 5.04 8.53 25.88
C TYR A 186 4.32 9.85 26.08
N ARG A 187 4.98 10.80 26.74
CA ARG A 187 4.46 12.16 26.90
C ARG A 187 4.83 12.97 25.67
N VAL A 188 3.84 13.38 24.88
CA VAL A 188 4.06 14.35 23.82
C VAL A 188 3.69 15.74 24.32
N THR A 189 4.54 16.71 24.02
CA THR A 189 4.36 18.11 24.36
C THR A 189 4.34 18.90 23.05
N TYR A 190 3.21 19.54 22.73
CA TYR A 190 3.08 20.38 21.54
C TYR A 190 2.97 21.86 21.92
N PRO A 191 3.68 22.77 21.22
CA PRO A 191 3.40 24.20 21.29
C PRO A 191 2.08 24.53 20.57
N ARG A 192 1.26 25.38 21.17
CA ARG A 192 -0.04 25.79 20.62
C ARG A 192 0.15 26.76 19.44
N TYR A 193 0.06 26.28 18.20
CA TYR A 193 0.02 27.12 16.99
C TYR A 193 -1.29 26.95 16.21
N PRO A 194 -1.88 28.04 15.68
CA PRO A 194 -2.99 27.96 14.73
C PRO A 194 -2.51 27.40 13.39
N VAL A 195 -3.20 26.39 12.87
CA VAL A 195 -2.80 25.61 11.69
C VAL A 195 -3.11 26.38 10.40
N GLY A 196 -2.11 26.53 9.52
CA GLY A 196 -2.27 27.01 8.14
C GLY A 196 -1.65 26.02 7.15
N ILE A 197 -2.34 25.73 6.04
CA ILE A 197 -1.94 24.76 5.01
C ILE A 197 -1.50 25.52 3.75
N ASN A 198 -0.36 25.17 3.14
CA ASN A 198 0.10 25.71 1.85
C ASN A 198 0.54 24.58 0.89
N PHE A 199 0.25 24.74 -0.41
CA PHE A 199 0.53 23.81 -1.51
C PHE A 199 1.45 24.46 -2.58
N TYR A 200 2.27 23.66 -3.28
CA TYR A 200 3.09 24.10 -4.42
C TYR A 200 2.92 23.16 -5.65
N SER A 201 3.07 23.69 -6.87
CA SER A 201 2.97 22.99 -8.17
C SER A 201 4.03 23.47 -9.18
N THR A 202 4.38 22.69 -10.22
CA THR A 202 4.78 23.14 -11.59
C THR A 202 4.97 21.96 -12.60
N ALA A 203 4.93 22.27 -13.91
CA ALA A 203 4.62 21.41 -15.10
C ALA A 203 5.83 21.07 -16.04
N ALA A 204 5.64 20.71 -17.34
CA ALA A 204 5.68 19.38 -17.99
C ALA A 204 6.46 19.43 -19.36
N ASN A 205 6.77 18.29 -20.03
CA ASN A 205 6.71 18.03 -21.51
C ASN A 205 7.21 16.62 -21.97
N THR A 206 6.96 16.25 -23.25
CA THR A 206 6.50 14.94 -23.81
C THR A 206 7.40 14.23 -24.86
N SER A 207 7.17 12.92 -25.13
CA SER A 207 7.09 12.23 -26.47
C SER A 207 7.12 10.67 -26.38
N SER A 208 6.69 9.97 -27.44
CA SER A 208 5.96 8.67 -27.46
C SER A 208 6.67 7.44 -28.10
N ALA A 209 6.21 6.20 -27.76
CA ALA A 209 5.78 5.10 -28.69
C ALA A 209 5.80 3.64 -28.14
N ALA A 210 4.69 2.90 -28.39
CA ALA A 210 4.46 1.48 -28.79
C ALA A 210 4.83 0.21 -27.94
N PRO A 211 4.07 -0.93 -28.07
CA PRO A 211 3.88 -1.94 -26.99
C PRO A 211 4.42 -3.39 -27.23
N GLY A 212 4.55 -4.21 -26.15
CA GLY A 212 4.76 -5.68 -26.25
C GLY A 212 4.80 -6.56 -24.95
N ALA A 213 4.20 -7.77 -25.06
CA ALA A 213 4.27 -9.05 -24.29
C ALA A 213 3.52 -9.23 -22.93
N ALA A 214 2.98 -10.45 -22.73
CA ALA A 214 1.97 -10.86 -21.72
C ALA A 214 2.45 -10.96 -20.25
N THR A 215 1.59 -10.55 -19.31
CA THR A 215 1.84 -10.31 -17.88
C THR A 215 0.92 -11.15 -16.98
N GLY A 216 1.27 -11.33 -15.70
CA GLY A 216 0.36 -11.99 -14.74
C GLY A 216 -0.77 -11.07 -14.22
N LYS A 217 -1.67 -11.64 -13.41
CA LYS A 217 -2.89 -11.00 -12.89
C LYS A 217 -2.83 -10.89 -11.35
N GLY A 218 -2.89 -9.68 -10.82
CA GLY A 218 -2.98 -9.42 -9.38
C GLY A 218 -4.43 -9.39 -8.89
N GLY A 219 -4.62 -9.59 -7.58
CA GLY A 219 -5.89 -9.28 -6.91
C GLY A 219 -6.21 -7.79 -6.92
N SER A 220 -7.41 -7.41 -6.52
CA SER A 220 -7.85 -6.02 -6.55
C SER A 220 -7.10 -5.09 -5.62
N LEU A 221 -6.37 -5.65 -4.65
CA LEU A 221 -5.52 -4.92 -3.71
C LEU A 221 -4.08 -4.68 -4.23
N ALA A 222 -3.78 -5.06 -5.48
CA ALA A 222 -2.46 -4.91 -6.06
C ALA A 222 -2.00 -3.44 -6.12
N ARG A 223 -0.71 -3.19 -5.86
CA ARG A 223 -0.06 -1.88 -6.07
C ARG A 223 0.99 -1.90 -7.16
N PHE A 224 1.26 -3.08 -7.73
CA PHE A 224 2.16 -3.27 -8.85
C PHE A 224 1.35 -3.77 -10.06
N ALA A 225 1.55 -3.15 -11.21
CA ALA A 225 0.96 -3.56 -12.47
C ALA A 225 2.02 -3.50 -13.57
N ILE A 226 1.97 -4.42 -14.54
CA ILE A 226 2.86 -4.41 -15.69
C ILE A 226 2.02 -4.22 -16.93
N LEU A 227 2.37 -3.22 -17.74
CA LEU A 227 1.82 -3.04 -19.08
C LEU A 227 3.00 -2.95 -20.06
N GLY A 228 3.07 -3.90 -20.99
CA GLY A 228 4.17 -4.01 -21.95
C GLY A 228 5.54 -4.17 -21.29
N GLN A 229 6.44 -3.22 -21.54
CA GLN A 229 7.81 -3.20 -21.00
C GLN A 229 7.97 -2.27 -19.79
N THR A 230 6.90 -2.02 -19.03
CA THR A 230 6.97 -1.11 -17.90
C THR A 230 6.25 -1.70 -16.70
N LEU A 231 6.94 -1.72 -15.57
CA LEU A 231 6.35 -1.95 -14.25
C LEU A 231 5.92 -0.61 -13.68
N TYR A 232 4.64 -0.51 -13.36
CA TYR A 232 4.02 0.61 -12.68
C TYR A 232 3.77 0.21 -11.23
N THR A 233 4.16 1.07 -10.31
CA THR A 233 3.93 0.87 -8.87
C THR A 233 3.28 2.10 -8.30
N VAL A 234 2.37 1.94 -7.35
CA VAL A 234 1.76 3.06 -6.65
C VAL A 234 2.10 3.04 -5.16
N ASP A 235 2.53 4.18 -4.64
CA ASP A 235 2.51 4.43 -3.20
C ASP A 235 1.36 5.39 -2.86
N GLU A 236 1.26 5.91 -1.63
CA GLU A 236 0.14 6.80 -1.24
C GLU A 236 0.00 8.08 -2.08
N SER A 237 1.03 8.53 -2.81
CA SER A 237 1.00 9.81 -3.52
C SER A 237 1.54 9.80 -4.94
N SER A 238 2.17 8.71 -5.35
CA SER A 238 3.01 8.67 -6.53
C SER A 238 2.87 7.35 -7.29
N LEU A 239 2.87 7.48 -8.61
CA LEU A 239 3.02 6.40 -9.57
C LEU A 239 4.50 6.36 -10.01
N ARG A 240 5.22 5.31 -9.64
CA ARG A 240 6.62 5.08 -10.04
C ARG A 240 6.72 4.05 -11.15
N LEU A 241 7.59 4.33 -12.09
CA LEU A 241 7.77 3.52 -13.28
C LEU A 241 9.16 2.89 -13.28
N PHE A 242 9.22 1.63 -13.71
CA PHE A 242 10.46 0.92 -13.95
C PHE A 242 10.45 0.38 -15.38
N ASP A 243 11.49 0.70 -16.14
CA ASP A 243 11.71 0.18 -17.48
C ASP A 243 12.14 -1.29 -17.40
N LEU A 244 11.48 -2.14 -18.21
CA LEU A 244 11.71 -3.58 -18.34
C LEU A 244 12.23 -3.97 -19.74
N GLN A 245 12.94 -3.08 -20.44
CA GLN A 245 13.70 -3.40 -21.66
C GLN A 245 14.69 -4.54 -21.41
N ASN A 246 15.43 -4.46 -20.29
CA ASN A 246 16.11 -5.60 -19.70
C ASN A 246 15.33 -6.04 -18.46
N PRO A 247 14.37 -6.98 -18.58
CA PRO A 247 13.47 -7.29 -17.49
C PRO A 247 14.19 -7.94 -16.30
N ALA A 248 15.37 -8.54 -16.47
CA ALA A 248 16.14 -9.09 -15.35
C ALA A 248 16.81 -7.99 -14.48
N VAL A 249 16.95 -6.77 -15.02
CA VAL A 249 17.58 -5.63 -14.35
C VAL A 249 16.75 -4.38 -14.62
N PRO A 250 15.61 -4.19 -13.93
CA PRO A 250 14.76 -3.03 -14.12
C PRO A 250 15.49 -1.73 -13.83
N MET A 251 15.15 -0.69 -14.59
CA MET A 251 15.70 0.65 -14.38
C MET A 251 14.60 1.58 -13.87
N ALA A 252 14.84 2.22 -12.72
CA ALA A 252 13.95 3.28 -12.25
C ALA A 252 13.85 4.39 -13.31
N SER A 253 12.62 4.80 -13.59
CA SER A 253 12.30 5.84 -14.56
C SER A 253 11.60 6.99 -13.83
N LYS A 254 10.50 7.48 -14.38
CA LYS A 254 9.74 8.62 -13.86
C LYS A 254 8.98 8.26 -12.57
N GLU A 255 8.98 9.21 -11.65
CA GLU A 255 8.00 9.30 -10.56
C GLU A 255 6.97 10.38 -10.90
N VAL A 256 5.71 9.99 -10.98
CA VAL A 256 4.59 10.89 -11.27
C VAL A 256 3.83 11.10 -9.97
N SER A 257 3.73 12.34 -9.50
CA SER A 257 2.82 12.67 -8.40
C SER A 257 1.38 12.59 -8.91
N VAL A 258 0.57 11.76 -8.25
CA VAL A 258 -0.79 11.44 -8.69
C VAL A 258 -1.86 12.02 -7.74
N GLY A 259 -1.48 12.45 -6.54
CA GLY A 259 -2.39 13.02 -5.55
C GLY A 259 -2.08 12.47 -4.16
N PHE A 260 -3.10 12.32 -3.32
CA PHE A 260 -2.98 11.69 -2.00
C PHE A 260 -3.94 10.49 -1.91
N GLY A 261 -3.57 9.51 -1.09
CA GLY A 261 -4.41 8.40 -0.70
C GLY A 261 -4.58 7.34 -1.78
N ILE A 262 -3.59 7.09 -2.65
CA ILE A 262 -3.66 6.00 -3.62
C ILE A 262 -3.45 4.66 -2.92
N GLU A 263 -4.30 3.70 -3.24
CA GLU A 263 -4.35 2.41 -2.54
C GLU A 263 -4.13 1.22 -3.47
N THR A 264 -4.63 1.29 -4.71
CA THR A 264 -4.64 0.18 -5.66
C THR A 264 -4.34 0.65 -7.08
N ILE A 265 -3.88 -0.28 -7.92
CA ILE A 265 -3.69 -0.09 -9.36
C ILE A 265 -4.30 -1.28 -10.10
N PHE A 266 -5.19 -0.99 -11.05
CA PHE A 266 -5.78 -1.98 -11.93
C PHE A 266 -5.47 -1.64 -13.40
N PRO A 267 -4.75 -2.50 -14.14
CA PRO A 267 -4.48 -2.29 -15.55
C PRO A 267 -5.60 -2.86 -16.44
N GLN A 268 -6.03 -2.12 -17.47
CA GLN A 268 -6.82 -2.65 -18.58
C GLN A 268 -6.43 -1.94 -19.88
N ASP A 269 -6.17 -2.72 -20.93
CA ASP A 269 -5.61 -2.24 -22.20
C ASP A 269 -4.31 -1.44 -21.98
N HIS A 270 -4.32 -0.14 -22.29
CA HIS A 270 -3.24 0.81 -22.03
C HIS A 270 -3.63 1.84 -20.96
N TYR A 271 -4.63 1.54 -20.16
CA TYR A 271 -5.09 2.40 -19.07
C TYR A 271 -4.74 1.80 -17.70
N LEU A 272 -4.48 2.70 -16.76
CA LEU A 272 -4.34 2.39 -15.34
C LEU A 272 -5.47 3.06 -14.57
N PHE A 273 -6.21 2.27 -13.82
CA PHE A 273 -7.24 2.73 -12.90
C PHE A 273 -6.65 2.71 -11.50
N LEU A 274 -6.47 3.88 -10.89
CA LEU A 274 -5.85 4.02 -9.58
C LEU A 274 -6.95 4.33 -8.56
N GLY A 275 -7.26 3.34 -7.72
CA GLY A 275 -8.17 3.52 -6.60
C GLY A 275 -7.52 4.40 -5.53
N THR A 276 -8.25 5.39 -5.06
CA THR A 276 -7.80 6.30 -4.00
C THR A 276 -8.87 6.48 -2.95
N GLN A 277 -8.47 7.05 -1.82
CA GLN A 277 -9.37 7.35 -0.72
C GLN A 277 -10.55 8.26 -1.10
N PHE A 278 -10.47 9.01 -2.21
CA PHE A 278 -11.45 10.05 -2.56
C PHE A 278 -12.08 9.82 -3.93
N GLY A 279 -11.62 8.81 -4.67
CA GLY A 279 -11.95 8.71 -6.08
C GLY A 279 -11.08 7.71 -6.83
N MET A 280 -11.35 7.59 -8.11
CA MET A 280 -10.59 6.79 -9.05
C MET A 280 -9.93 7.69 -10.08
N TYR A 281 -8.60 7.61 -10.20
CA TYR A 281 -7.90 8.20 -11.35
C TYR A 281 -7.91 7.23 -12.53
N ILE A 282 -8.05 7.77 -13.73
CA ILE A 282 -7.82 7.04 -14.98
C ILE A 282 -6.60 7.66 -15.65
N TYR A 283 -5.55 6.87 -15.81
CA TYR A 283 -4.34 7.25 -16.54
C TYR A 283 -4.26 6.51 -17.87
N ASP A 284 -4.04 7.24 -18.95
CA ASP A 284 -3.55 6.69 -20.21
C ASP A 284 -2.03 6.49 -20.12
N VAL A 285 -1.58 5.27 -20.37
CA VAL A 285 -0.17 4.88 -20.42
C VAL A 285 0.22 4.23 -21.76
N ALA A 286 -0.47 4.58 -22.85
CA ALA A 286 -0.08 4.21 -24.21
C ALA A 286 1.36 4.66 -24.54
N THR A 287 1.81 5.75 -23.92
CA THR A 287 3.23 6.14 -23.84
C THR A 287 3.75 5.89 -22.43
N PRO A 288 4.47 4.78 -22.19
CA PRO A 288 4.86 4.39 -20.84
C PRO A 288 5.68 5.46 -20.10
N THR A 289 6.58 6.15 -20.78
CA THR A 289 7.43 7.19 -20.18
C THR A 289 6.68 8.48 -19.83
N ALA A 290 5.44 8.65 -20.30
CA ALA A 290 4.64 9.84 -20.08
C ALA A 290 3.17 9.51 -19.77
N PRO A 291 2.87 8.91 -18.60
CA PRO A 291 1.50 8.69 -18.16
C PRO A 291 0.70 10.00 -18.16
N GLN A 292 -0.50 9.97 -18.72
CA GLN A 292 -1.40 11.12 -18.77
C GLN A 292 -2.68 10.84 -17.98
N ARG A 293 -3.02 11.71 -17.04
CA ARG A 293 -4.29 11.63 -16.35
C ARG A 293 -5.41 12.00 -17.32
N LEU A 294 -6.23 11.02 -17.69
CA LEU A 294 -7.38 11.20 -18.56
C LEU A 294 -8.60 11.73 -17.79
N ALA A 295 -8.84 11.19 -16.59
CA ALA A 295 -9.94 11.60 -15.75
C ALA A 295 -9.66 11.38 -14.25
N TYR A 296 -10.52 11.99 -13.44
CA TYR A 296 -10.68 11.69 -12.04
C TYR A 296 -12.18 11.58 -11.75
N TYR A 297 -12.63 10.40 -11.35
CA TYR A 297 -13.97 10.17 -10.85
C TYR A 297 -13.95 10.33 -9.33
N GLN A 298 -14.68 11.30 -8.80
CA GLN A 298 -14.77 11.52 -7.37
C GLN A 298 -15.92 10.71 -6.77
N HIS A 299 -15.65 9.95 -5.71
CA HIS A 299 -16.66 9.32 -4.87
C HIS A 299 -16.54 9.79 -3.41
N MET A 300 -17.36 9.25 -2.51
CA MET A 300 -17.22 9.54 -1.08
C MET A 300 -15.92 8.93 -0.51
N VAL A 301 -15.41 9.49 0.58
CA VAL A 301 -14.15 9.05 1.17
C VAL A 301 -14.22 7.60 1.62
N SER A 302 -13.38 6.70 1.07
CA SER A 302 -13.38 5.28 1.43
C SER A 302 -12.16 4.49 0.90
N CYS A 303 -11.90 3.29 1.43
CA CYS A 303 -10.69 2.48 1.16
C CYS A 303 -10.93 1.45 0.04
N ASP A 304 -10.79 1.85 -1.22
CA ASP A 304 -11.55 1.18 -2.27
C ASP A 304 -10.68 0.59 -3.38
N PRO A 305 -10.67 -0.74 -3.53
CA PRO A 305 -10.18 -1.36 -4.74
C PRO A 305 -11.11 -1.08 -5.92
N VAL A 306 -10.50 -1.03 -7.10
CA VAL A 306 -11.17 -0.88 -8.40
C VAL A 306 -10.84 -2.10 -9.25
N VAL A 307 -11.85 -2.68 -9.91
CA VAL A 307 -11.63 -3.61 -11.02
C VAL A 307 -12.47 -3.18 -12.22
N VAL A 308 -12.01 -3.52 -13.42
CA VAL A 308 -12.70 -3.17 -14.67
C VAL A 308 -12.95 -4.45 -15.47
N ASP A 309 -14.16 -4.55 -16.04
CA ASP A 309 -14.53 -5.59 -17.02
C ASP A 309 -15.28 -4.92 -18.17
N GLY A 310 -14.60 -4.78 -19.31
CA GLY A 310 -15.12 -4.11 -20.48
C GLY A 310 -15.48 -2.64 -20.23
N ARG A 311 -16.78 -2.31 -20.33
CA ARG A 311 -17.32 -0.95 -20.22
C ARG A 311 -17.46 -0.44 -18.78
N TYR A 312 -17.45 -1.32 -17.78
CA TYR A 312 -17.78 -0.94 -16.41
C TYR A 312 -16.59 -1.10 -15.47
N ALA A 313 -16.36 -0.08 -14.65
CA ALA A 313 -15.56 -0.21 -13.44
C ALA A 313 -16.48 -0.52 -12.26
N TYR A 314 -15.98 -1.35 -11.35
CA TYR A 314 -16.63 -1.73 -10.12
C TYR A 314 -15.77 -1.25 -8.96
N VAL A 315 -16.38 -0.55 -8.01
CA VAL A 315 -15.68 0.06 -6.88
C VAL A 315 -16.45 -0.25 -5.60
N THR A 316 -15.78 -0.88 -4.65
CA THR A 316 -16.35 -1.15 -3.33
C THR A 316 -16.02 0.01 -2.39
N LEU A 317 -17.04 0.64 -1.80
CA LEU A 317 -16.92 1.69 -0.78
C LEU A 317 -17.12 1.09 0.62
N ARG A 318 -16.12 1.14 1.49
CA ARG A 318 -16.15 0.72 2.89
C ARG A 318 -16.01 1.83 3.95
N THR A 319 -16.91 1.81 4.93
CA THR A 319 -16.85 2.62 6.15
C THR A 319 -15.94 2.04 7.24
N GLY A 320 -15.62 2.83 8.26
CA GLY A 320 -15.01 2.35 9.51
C GLY A 320 -13.51 1.97 9.45
N ARG A 321 -12.78 2.42 8.42
CA ARG A 321 -11.33 2.23 8.28
C ARG A 321 -10.54 3.49 8.58
N THR A 322 -9.22 3.33 8.77
CA THR A 322 -8.26 4.40 9.06
C THR A 322 -8.12 5.43 7.93
N CYS A 323 -8.51 5.10 6.70
CA CYS A 323 -8.52 5.98 5.53
C CYS A 323 -9.64 7.05 5.51
N GLY A 324 -10.51 7.08 6.53
CA GLY A 324 -11.68 7.95 6.56
C GLY A 324 -12.96 7.16 6.30
N GLY A 325 -13.93 7.31 7.19
CA GLY A 325 -15.21 6.63 7.12
C GLY A 325 -16.21 7.45 6.33
N GLY A 326 -16.35 7.19 5.03
CA GLY A 326 -17.58 7.50 4.31
C GLY A 326 -18.81 7.04 5.09
N LEU A 327 -19.98 7.56 4.76
CA LEU A 327 -21.21 7.27 5.53
C LEU A 327 -21.93 6.01 5.04
N THR A 328 -21.42 5.33 4.00
CA THR A 328 -22.10 4.20 3.37
C THR A 328 -21.16 3.09 2.97
N ASN A 329 -21.65 1.85 3.07
CA ASN A 329 -21.04 0.68 2.47
C ASN A 329 -21.77 0.40 1.15
N ALA A 330 -21.06 0.42 0.02
CA ALA A 330 -21.69 0.26 -1.29
C ALA A 330 -20.77 -0.37 -2.34
N LEU A 331 -21.37 -0.87 -3.40
CA LEU A 331 -20.73 -1.15 -4.68
C LEU A 331 -21.19 -0.09 -5.68
N GLU A 332 -20.27 0.69 -6.21
CA GLU A 332 -20.52 1.57 -7.34
C GLU A 332 -20.17 0.86 -8.66
N VAL A 333 -21.08 0.98 -9.63
CA VAL A 333 -20.87 0.58 -11.02
C VAL A 333 -20.72 1.85 -11.84
N ILE A 334 -19.52 2.07 -12.37
CA ILE A 334 -19.13 3.28 -13.09
C ILE A 334 -19.12 2.98 -14.59
N ASP A 335 -19.82 3.79 -15.37
CA ASP A 335 -19.83 3.71 -16.84
C ASP A 335 -18.58 4.37 -17.42
N LEU A 336 -17.79 3.59 -18.16
CA LEU A 336 -16.55 4.03 -18.81
C LEU A 336 -16.72 4.29 -20.32
N THR A 337 -17.96 4.43 -20.83
CA THR A 337 -18.20 4.77 -22.25
C THR A 337 -17.39 5.98 -22.71
N ASN A 338 -17.28 6.98 -21.84
CA ASN A 338 -16.36 8.09 -22.01
C ASN A 338 -15.33 8.08 -20.87
N LEU A 339 -14.14 7.54 -21.12
CA LEU A 339 -13.06 7.46 -20.13
C LEU A 339 -12.57 8.82 -19.63
N SER A 340 -12.79 9.91 -20.39
CA SER A 340 -12.48 11.27 -19.93
C SER A 340 -13.54 11.88 -18.99
N GLN A 341 -14.73 11.27 -18.97
CA GLN A 341 -15.89 11.69 -18.16
C GLN A 341 -16.66 10.46 -17.66
N PRO A 342 -16.04 9.61 -16.81
CA PRO A 342 -16.72 8.46 -16.21
C PRO A 342 -17.90 8.92 -15.35
N THR A 343 -19.01 8.17 -15.37
CA THR A 343 -20.21 8.51 -14.61
C THR A 343 -20.72 7.34 -13.78
N LEU A 344 -21.34 7.65 -12.63
CA LEU A 344 -22.02 6.64 -11.83
C LEU A 344 -23.23 6.09 -12.60
N ALA A 345 -23.18 4.81 -12.96
CA ALA A 345 -24.29 4.15 -13.62
C ALA A 345 -25.32 3.62 -12.61
N ARG A 346 -24.82 3.02 -11.51
CA ARG A 346 -25.65 2.47 -10.43
C ARG A 346 -24.84 2.30 -9.15
N SER A 347 -25.52 2.34 -8.00
CA SER A 347 -24.95 1.99 -6.70
C SER A 347 -25.81 0.90 -6.03
N TYR A 348 -25.16 -0.04 -5.34
CA TYR A 348 -25.78 -1.13 -4.61
C TYR A 348 -25.33 -1.09 -3.14
N PRO A 349 -26.23 -1.26 -2.16
CA PRO A 349 -25.82 -1.31 -0.76
C PRO A 349 -25.02 -2.59 -0.48
N LEU A 350 -23.97 -2.47 0.33
CA LEU A 350 -23.16 -3.57 0.86
C LEU A 350 -23.08 -3.50 2.39
N THR A 351 -22.52 -4.54 3.02
CA THR A 351 -22.47 -4.65 4.49
C THR A 351 -21.13 -4.18 5.07
N ASN A 352 -20.02 -4.69 4.53
CA ASN A 352 -18.64 -4.49 4.96
C ASN A 352 -17.65 -4.86 3.82
N PRO A 353 -17.60 -4.08 2.72
CA PRO A 353 -16.94 -4.55 1.52
C PRO A 353 -15.41 -4.62 1.59
N GLY A 354 -14.80 -5.37 0.69
CA GLY A 354 -13.35 -5.62 0.62
C GLY A 354 -12.90 -5.74 -0.82
N GLY A 355 -12.01 -6.69 -1.11
CA GLY A 355 -11.57 -6.95 -2.47
C GLY A 355 -12.70 -7.41 -3.38
N LEU A 356 -12.48 -7.31 -4.68
CA LEU A 356 -13.43 -7.72 -5.70
C LEU A 356 -12.69 -8.25 -6.93
N GLY A 357 -13.42 -8.92 -7.81
CA GLY A 357 -12.87 -9.40 -9.07
C GLY A 357 -13.96 -9.45 -10.11
N ALA A 358 -13.66 -9.01 -11.32
CA ALA A 358 -14.58 -9.08 -12.44
C ALA A 358 -13.90 -9.74 -13.64
N GLU A 359 -14.62 -10.64 -14.29
CA GLU A 359 -14.19 -11.28 -15.54
C GLU A 359 -15.38 -12.00 -16.19
N ASN A 360 -15.49 -11.92 -17.52
CA ASN A 360 -16.42 -12.72 -18.32
C ASN A 360 -17.88 -12.63 -17.84
N ASN A 361 -18.39 -11.42 -17.66
CA ASN A 361 -19.75 -11.14 -17.19
C ASN A 361 -20.03 -11.64 -15.75
N ARG A 362 -18.99 -11.79 -14.94
CA ARG A 362 -19.13 -12.11 -13.52
C ARG A 362 -18.42 -11.10 -12.67
N LEU A 363 -19.04 -10.80 -11.54
CA LEU A 363 -18.45 -9.99 -10.48
C LEU A 363 -18.51 -10.76 -9.17
N TYR A 364 -17.39 -10.74 -8.46
CA TYR A 364 -17.19 -11.34 -7.15
C TYR A 364 -16.83 -10.23 -6.18
N VAL A 365 -17.56 -10.11 -5.08
CA VAL A 365 -17.38 -9.03 -4.11
C VAL A 365 -17.18 -9.64 -2.73
N CYS A 366 -16.04 -9.35 -2.12
CA CYS A 366 -15.79 -9.65 -0.72
C CYS A 366 -16.57 -8.64 0.13
N ASP A 367 -17.42 -9.12 1.03
CA ASP A 367 -18.32 -8.29 1.83
C ASP A 367 -18.47 -8.85 3.26
N ASP A 368 -19.69 -9.11 3.72
CA ASP A 368 -20.00 -9.96 4.89
C ASP A 368 -19.86 -11.46 4.57
N GLY A 369 -18.93 -11.79 3.67
CA GLY A 369 -18.84 -13.06 2.99
C GLY A 369 -18.27 -12.90 1.58
N LEU A 370 -18.59 -13.83 0.69
CA LEU A 370 -18.38 -13.71 -0.75
C LEU A 370 -19.72 -13.61 -1.47
N LYS A 371 -19.98 -12.48 -2.13
CA LYS A 371 -21.17 -12.25 -2.95
C LYS A 371 -20.81 -12.35 -4.43
N THR A 372 -21.65 -12.99 -5.23
CA THR A 372 -21.44 -13.15 -6.67
C THR A 372 -22.60 -12.58 -7.47
N PHE A 373 -22.28 -11.99 -8.62
CA PHE A 373 -23.23 -11.32 -9.49
C PHE A 373 -22.97 -11.66 -10.96
N ASP A 374 -24.04 -11.77 -11.74
CA ASP A 374 -24.02 -11.74 -13.21
C ASP A 374 -24.04 -10.29 -13.67
N THR A 375 -23.10 -9.94 -14.55
CA THR A 375 -22.92 -8.59 -15.10
C THR A 375 -23.23 -8.48 -16.59
N SER A 376 -23.79 -9.52 -17.22
CA SER A 376 -24.18 -9.53 -18.65
C SER A 376 -25.22 -8.46 -19.03
N LYS A 377 -25.98 -7.96 -18.03
CA LYS A 377 -26.95 -6.86 -18.17
C LYS A 377 -26.51 -5.60 -17.42
N ALA A 378 -25.21 -5.45 -17.16
CA ALA A 378 -24.66 -4.27 -16.52
C ALA A 378 -25.16 -2.98 -17.21
N PRO A 379 -25.51 -1.93 -16.43
CA PRO A 379 -25.18 -1.74 -15.01
C PRO A 379 -26.15 -2.43 -14.04
N VAL A 380 -27.15 -3.17 -14.53
CA VAL A 380 -28.06 -3.95 -13.68
C VAL A 380 -27.41 -5.32 -13.38
N LEU A 381 -26.83 -5.43 -12.19
CA LEU A 381 -26.28 -6.66 -11.64
C LEU A 381 -27.40 -7.58 -11.14
N THR A 382 -27.29 -8.87 -11.48
CA THR A 382 -28.19 -9.92 -10.98
C THR A 382 -27.45 -10.74 -9.92
N PRO A 383 -27.86 -10.73 -8.64
CA PRO A 383 -27.23 -11.54 -7.60
C PRO A 383 -27.35 -13.04 -7.91
N LEU A 384 -26.28 -13.79 -7.67
CA LEU A 384 -26.23 -15.24 -7.90
C LEU A 384 -26.12 -16.00 -6.57
N GLN A 385 -25.05 -15.80 -5.80
CA GLN A 385 -24.80 -16.52 -4.56
C GLN A 385 -24.19 -15.62 -3.47
N HIS A 386 -24.36 -16.05 -2.22
CA HIS A 386 -23.74 -15.45 -1.05
C HIS A 386 -23.20 -16.54 -0.12
N PHE A 387 -21.89 -16.54 0.11
CA PHE A 387 -21.21 -17.44 1.02
C PHE A 387 -20.81 -16.70 2.29
N ALA A 388 -21.06 -17.28 3.47
CA ALA A 388 -20.64 -16.68 4.74
C ALA A 388 -19.12 -16.74 4.99
N THR A 389 -18.36 -17.40 4.09
CA THR A 389 -16.90 -17.48 4.19
C THR A 389 -16.30 -16.08 4.07
N ASN A 390 -15.55 -15.66 5.09
CA ASN A 390 -14.90 -14.37 5.09
C ASN A 390 -13.70 -14.38 4.11
N ILE A 391 -13.82 -13.63 3.01
CA ILE A 391 -12.80 -13.47 1.99
C ILE A 391 -12.33 -12.02 2.00
N THR A 392 -11.05 -11.80 1.77
CA THR A 392 -10.41 -10.49 1.74
C THR A 392 -10.19 -9.99 0.31
N ASP A 393 -9.75 -10.87 -0.60
CA ASP A 393 -9.54 -10.54 -2.01
C ASP A 393 -9.73 -11.77 -2.91
N VAL A 394 -9.97 -11.54 -4.20
CA VAL A 394 -10.26 -12.59 -5.19
C VAL A 394 -9.58 -12.32 -6.53
N ILE A 395 -9.25 -13.39 -7.26
CA ILE A 395 -8.80 -13.33 -8.66
C ILE A 395 -9.63 -14.32 -9.48
N PRO A 396 -10.54 -13.84 -10.35
CA PRO A 396 -11.17 -14.68 -11.36
C PRO A 396 -10.13 -15.18 -12.37
N ASN A 397 -10.26 -16.42 -12.82
CA ASN A 397 -9.37 -17.03 -13.80
C ASN A 397 -10.12 -18.06 -14.65
N GLY A 398 -10.95 -17.57 -15.58
CA GLY A 398 -11.79 -18.39 -16.43
C GLY A 398 -12.79 -19.22 -15.62
N ASP A 399 -12.63 -20.54 -15.66
CA ASP A 399 -13.51 -21.48 -14.95
C ASP A 399 -13.20 -21.61 -13.45
N TYR A 400 -12.28 -20.81 -12.93
CA TYR A 400 -11.88 -20.85 -11.52
C TYR A 400 -11.88 -19.46 -10.88
N LEU A 401 -12.01 -19.45 -9.56
CA LEU A 401 -11.86 -18.27 -8.71
C LEU A 401 -10.88 -18.59 -7.59
N LEU A 402 -9.81 -17.81 -7.50
CA LEU A 402 -8.95 -17.76 -6.32
C LEU A 402 -9.55 -16.79 -5.32
N ALA A 403 -9.53 -17.15 -4.04
CA ALA A 403 -10.03 -16.31 -2.97
C ALA A 403 -9.12 -16.45 -1.75
N ILE A 404 -8.66 -15.35 -1.18
CA ILE A 404 -7.81 -15.33 0.02
C ILE A 404 -8.59 -14.72 1.17
N GLY A 405 -8.51 -15.31 2.36
CA GLY A 405 -9.15 -14.78 3.57
C GLY A 405 -8.48 -15.30 4.84
N PRO A 406 -9.04 -15.00 6.03
CA PRO A 406 -8.46 -15.40 7.30
C PRO A 406 -8.33 -16.92 7.51
N GLY A 407 -9.05 -17.73 6.74
CA GLY A 407 -8.89 -19.19 6.76
C GLY A 407 -7.82 -19.73 5.81
N GLY A 408 -7.30 -18.92 4.88
CA GLY A 408 -6.30 -19.32 3.89
C GLY A 408 -6.72 -19.07 2.45
N LEU A 409 -6.08 -19.80 1.52
CA LEU A 409 -6.33 -19.71 0.09
C LEU A 409 -7.40 -20.73 -0.34
N TYR A 410 -8.58 -20.24 -0.68
CA TYR A 410 -9.70 -21.00 -1.22
C TYR A 410 -9.65 -20.98 -2.75
N GLN A 411 -10.07 -22.09 -3.36
CA GLN A 411 -10.29 -22.16 -4.80
C GLN A 411 -11.68 -22.67 -5.09
N TYR A 412 -12.37 -22.02 -6.01
CA TYR A 412 -13.69 -22.40 -6.48
C TYR A 412 -13.65 -22.70 -7.97
N ARG A 413 -14.37 -23.73 -8.41
CA ARG A 413 -14.74 -23.93 -9.81
C ARG A 413 -16.04 -23.18 -10.08
N VAL A 414 -16.10 -22.49 -11.21
CA VAL A 414 -17.29 -21.84 -11.74
C VAL A 414 -18.06 -22.87 -12.57
N ALA A 415 -19.28 -23.22 -12.15
CA ALA A 415 -20.11 -24.23 -12.79
C ALA A 415 -21.50 -23.66 -13.11
N GLY A 416 -21.66 -23.10 -14.31
CA GLY A 416 -22.85 -22.32 -14.61
C GLY A 416 -22.95 -21.13 -13.64
N PRO A 417 -24.12 -20.79 -13.06
CA PRO A 417 -24.23 -19.67 -12.11
C PRO A 417 -23.46 -19.89 -10.81
N ASP A 418 -23.15 -21.14 -10.46
CA ASP A 418 -22.68 -21.53 -9.14
C ASP A 418 -21.15 -21.57 -8.99
N LEU A 419 -20.69 -21.36 -7.77
CA LEU A 419 -19.34 -21.67 -7.31
C LEU A 419 -19.33 -22.96 -6.49
N GLN A 420 -18.42 -23.87 -6.83
CA GLN A 420 -18.12 -25.06 -6.04
C GLN A 420 -16.70 -24.98 -5.52
N GLN A 421 -16.52 -25.00 -4.19
CA GLN A 421 -15.18 -25.02 -3.60
C GLN A 421 -14.48 -26.34 -3.98
N VAL A 422 -13.26 -26.24 -4.52
CA VAL A 422 -12.45 -27.39 -4.95
C VAL A 422 -11.25 -27.64 -4.06
N SER A 423 -10.68 -26.60 -3.43
CA SER A 423 -9.61 -26.77 -2.45
C SER A 423 -9.55 -25.62 -1.45
N LEU A 424 -8.81 -25.86 -0.37
CA LEU A 424 -8.39 -24.88 0.63
C LEU A 424 -6.96 -25.22 1.06
N LEU A 425 -6.03 -24.27 0.90
CA LEU A 425 -4.75 -24.28 1.61
C LEU A 425 -4.90 -23.43 2.87
N PRO A 426 -4.96 -24.04 4.07
CA PRO A 426 -5.31 -23.32 5.28
C PRO A 426 -4.16 -22.48 5.81
N ILE A 427 -4.51 -21.40 6.51
CA ILE A 427 -3.58 -20.70 7.42
C ILE A 427 -3.33 -21.59 8.65
N ALA A 428 -2.05 -21.78 8.98
CA ALA A 428 -1.63 -22.47 10.19
C ALA A 428 -1.68 -21.52 11.40
N PRO A 429 -2.14 -21.99 12.57
CA PRO A 429 -2.10 -21.20 13.79
C PRO A 429 -0.66 -20.75 14.09
N THR A 430 -0.47 -19.47 14.41
CA THR A 430 0.78 -18.99 15.00
C THR A 430 0.87 -19.54 16.43
N LEU A 431 1.90 -20.34 16.71
CA LEU A 431 2.17 -20.91 18.04
C LEU A 431 2.55 -19.85 19.08
#